data_AF-A0A4Y9QR12-F1
#
_entry.id   AF-A0A4Y9QR12-F1
#
_cell.length_a   1.000
_cell.length_b   1.000
_cell.length_c   1.000
_cell.angle_alpha   90.00
_cell.angle_beta   90.00
_cell.angle_gamma   90.00
#
_symmetry.space_group_name_H-M   'P 1'
#
loop_
_entity.id
_entity.type
_entity.pdbx_description
1 polymer ?
#
loop_
_entity_poly.entity_id
_entity_poly.type
_entity_poly.pdbx_seq_one_letter_code
_entity_poly.pdbx_strand_id
1 'polypeptide(L)'
;MKKTLFLFVSLIAFGSCNSVKVPTTLGDSSNASSFGYHPVDPLPVWVENLGQKTIDYSTLLGAMPDETIRLAIAEVTNEGVLNFGTSSIGVAHHNYVVILDYIKYSTDFFRVEYRNEDGTDFSVLPRYEKSEIENSYDPIIRSVNEGDAVVPVYVGVGLRLTASITVNKNGVDLGNLFSIGAQASSNKIAGTLTVQTLGISGDNISSIIPMPSEINPTTIQNAILAMGTIKAKLYDDQTVITPRVVGVYNYLGGSSRTINKFVSSMLIERPKLTVY
;
A
#
# COMPACT_ATOMS: atom_id res chain seq x y z
N MET A 1 48.05 54.96 -24.29
CA MET A 1 48.69 53.95 -25.17
C MET A 1 49.01 52.70 -24.37
N LYS A 2 48.46 51.56 -24.83
CA LYS A 2 49.02 50.19 -24.82
C LYS A 2 49.33 49.54 -23.44
N LYS A 3 48.51 48.58 -23.00
CA LYS A 3 48.52 47.13 -23.34
C LYS A 3 49.67 46.38 -22.66
N THR A 4 49.34 45.63 -21.59
CA THR A 4 49.97 44.35 -21.18
C THR A 4 49.12 43.74 -20.04
N LEU A 5 48.24 42.77 -20.34
CA LEU A 5 48.48 41.32 -20.26
C LEU A 5 48.16 40.80 -18.84
N PHE A 6 46.92 40.54 -18.39
CA PHE A 6 45.83 39.69 -18.92
C PHE A 6 46.28 38.32 -19.46
N LEU A 7 46.91 37.50 -18.61
CA LEU A 7 47.05 36.05 -18.86
C LEU A 7 47.55 35.36 -17.58
N PHE A 8 46.66 34.86 -16.71
CA PHE A 8 46.89 33.66 -15.86
C PHE A 8 45.73 33.28 -14.91
N VAL A 9 44.45 33.37 -15.30
CA VAL A 9 43.34 32.85 -14.46
C VAL A 9 42.24 32.12 -15.25
N SER A 10 42.56 31.52 -16.40
CA SER A 10 41.54 30.87 -17.25
C SER A 10 41.91 29.48 -17.76
N LEU A 11 42.50 28.62 -16.91
CA LEU A 11 42.78 27.24 -17.33
C LEU A 11 42.78 26.21 -16.21
N ILE A 12 41.75 26.19 -15.35
CA ILE A 12 41.35 24.96 -14.63
C ILE A 12 39.83 24.92 -14.58
N ALA A 13 39.23 24.66 -15.75
CA ALA A 13 37.89 24.11 -15.83
C ALA A 13 38.01 22.72 -16.46
N PHE A 14 37.13 21.81 -16.01
CA PHE A 14 36.85 20.48 -16.56
C PHE A 14 37.73 19.32 -16.07
N GLY A 15 37.71 19.08 -14.76
CA GLY A 15 37.98 17.78 -14.16
C GLY A 15 36.69 17.07 -13.75
N SER A 16 36.02 16.45 -14.72
CA SER A 16 35.09 15.32 -14.60
C SER A 16 34.29 15.16 -13.29
N CYS A 17 33.06 15.70 -13.25
CA CYS A 17 31.98 15.02 -12.51
C CYS A 17 31.63 13.76 -13.29
N ASN A 18 32.42 12.69 -13.11
CA ASN A 18 31.94 11.35 -13.36
C ASN A 18 30.81 11.13 -12.35
N SER A 19 29.58 11.39 -12.79
CA SER A 19 28.39 10.85 -12.14
C SER A 19 28.60 9.35 -12.07
N VAL A 20 28.97 8.87 -10.89
CA VAL A 20 28.98 7.45 -10.58
C VAL A 20 27.56 6.99 -10.85
N LYS A 21 27.36 6.28 -11.98
CA LYS A 21 26.11 5.60 -12.25
C LYS A 21 25.99 4.54 -11.16
N VAL A 22 25.19 4.86 -10.16
CA VAL A 22 24.81 3.91 -9.12
C VAL A 22 24.25 2.69 -9.87
N PRO A 23 24.77 1.47 -9.62
CA PRO A 23 24.28 0.29 -10.31
C PRO A 23 22.79 0.16 -10.05
N THR A 24 22.01 0.13 -11.14
CA THR A 24 20.56 0.07 -11.06
C THR A 24 20.13 -1.29 -10.53
N THR A 25 19.58 -1.31 -9.33
CA THR A 25 18.92 -2.46 -8.72
C THR A 25 17.47 -2.55 -9.20
N LEU A 26 16.83 -3.70 -8.99
CA LEU A 26 15.39 -3.85 -9.24
C LEU A 26 14.56 -2.90 -8.36
N GLY A 27 15.10 -2.46 -7.21
CA GLY A 27 14.45 -1.53 -6.27
C GLY A 27 14.72 -0.05 -6.56
N ASP A 28 15.50 0.32 -7.57
CA ASP A 28 15.72 1.72 -7.93
C ASP A 28 14.49 2.35 -8.55
N SER A 29 14.18 3.60 -8.22
CA SER A 29 12.97 4.31 -8.66
C SER A 29 12.76 4.38 -10.18
N SER A 30 13.82 4.22 -10.98
CA SER A 30 13.74 4.11 -12.45
C SER A 30 13.26 2.74 -12.94
N ASN A 31 13.42 1.68 -12.14
CA ASN A 31 13.05 0.29 -12.42
C ASN A 31 11.90 -0.21 -11.54
N ALA A 32 11.62 0.49 -10.43
CA ALA A 32 10.69 0.13 -9.37
C ALA A 32 9.40 0.95 -9.41
N SER A 33 8.88 1.23 -10.61
CA SER A 33 7.68 2.06 -10.75
C SER A 33 6.44 1.47 -10.05
N SER A 34 6.49 0.24 -9.54
CA SER A 34 5.39 -0.36 -8.78
C SER A 34 5.80 -1.31 -7.65
N PHE A 35 7.06 -1.35 -7.20
CA PHE A 35 7.41 -2.19 -6.04
C PHE A 35 6.97 -1.51 -4.73
N GLY A 36 6.34 -2.26 -3.83
CA GLY A 36 5.96 -1.76 -2.51
C GLY A 36 4.53 -2.04 -2.10
N TYR A 37 4.09 -1.36 -1.04
CA TYR A 37 2.76 -1.54 -0.48
C TYR A 37 1.67 -0.99 -1.41
N HIS A 38 0.73 -1.86 -1.78
CA HIS A 38 -0.45 -1.54 -2.56
C HIS A 38 -1.68 -1.73 -1.67
N PRO A 39 -2.35 -0.64 -1.28
CA PRO A 39 -3.65 -0.76 -0.62
C PRO A 39 -4.64 -1.40 -1.59
N VAL A 40 -5.42 -2.36 -1.07
CA VAL A 40 -6.52 -2.97 -1.83
C VAL A 40 -7.83 -2.74 -1.10
N ASP A 41 -8.93 -2.76 -1.84
CA ASP A 41 -10.25 -2.75 -1.21
C ASP A 41 -10.42 -4.02 -0.35
N PRO A 42 -11.08 -3.94 0.82
CA PRO A 42 -11.16 -5.05 1.75
C PRO A 42 -11.75 -6.33 1.13
N LEU A 43 -10.91 -7.35 0.92
CA LEU A 43 -11.35 -8.64 0.38
C LEU A 43 -11.64 -9.65 1.50
N PRO A 44 -12.57 -10.60 1.30
CA PRO A 44 -12.84 -11.64 2.28
C PRO A 44 -11.63 -12.55 2.50
N VAL A 45 -11.49 -13.05 3.73
CA VAL A 45 -10.42 -13.94 4.19
C VAL A 45 -11.08 -15.19 4.76
N TRP A 46 -10.42 -16.33 4.59
CA TRP A 46 -10.81 -17.57 5.26
C TRP A 46 -10.15 -17.64 6.64
N VAL A 47 -10.96 -17.58 7.70
CA VAL A 47 -10.46 -17.74 9.07
C VAL A 47 -10.46 -19.23 9.42
N GLU A 48 -9.26 -19.79 9.55
CA GLU A 48 -9.07 -21.20 9.87
C GLU A 48 -8.85 -21.36 11.36
N ASN A 49 -9.70 -22.15 11.99
CA ASN A 49 -9.69 -22.37 13.43
C ASN A 49 -9.18 -23.78 13.73
N LEU A 50 -7.95 -23.87 14.25
CA LEU A 50 -7.25 -25.14 14.45
C LEU A 50 -7.44 -25.73 15.86
N GLY A 51 -8.13 -25.04 16.78
CA GLY A 51 -8.15 -25.45 18.19
C GLY A 51 -9.39 -25.05 19.02
N GLN A 52 -10.21 -24.08 18.58
CA GLN A 52 -11.32 -23.56 19.38
C GLN A 52 -12.69 -23.92 18.80
N LYS A 53 -13.68 -24.16 19.66
CA LYS A 53 -15.08 -24.36 19.21
C LYS A 53 -15.77 -23.04 18.82
N THR A 54 -15.30 -21.92 19.38
CA THR A 54 -15.78 -20.56 19.16
C THR A 54 -14.56 -19.63 19.15
N ILE A 55 -14.40 -18.83 18.08
CA ILE A 55 -13.33 -17.84 18.00
C ILE A 55 -13.79 -16.60 18.78
N ASP A 56 -13.10 -16.29 19.88
CA ASP A 56 -13.30 -15.01 20.54
C ASP A 56 -12.51 -13.89 19.85
N TYR A 57 -12.89 -12.65 20.16
CA TYR A 57 -12.28 -11.46 19.60
C TYR A 57 -10.77 -11.38 19.93
N SER A 58 -10.38 -11.75 21.15
CA SER A 58 -9.00 -11.60 21.64
C SER A 58 -8.07 -12.60 20.95
N THR A 59 -8.53 -13.82 20.69
CA THR A 59 -7.81 -14.82 19.91
C THR A 59 -7.67 -14.36 18.47
N LEU A 60 -8.73 -13.78 17.88
CA LEU A 60 -8.68 -13.25 16.50
C LEU A 60 -7.67 -12.11 16.35
N LEU A 61 -7.65 -11.17 17.30
CA LEU A 61 -6.63 -10.12 17.35
C LEU A 61 -5.24 -10.67 17.65
N GLY A 62 -5.13 -11.69 18.49
CA GLY A 62 -3.87 -12.36 18.81
C GLY A 62 -3.23 -13.03 17.58
N ALA A 63 -4.05 -13.51 16.64
CA ALA A 63 -3.60 -14.05 15.36
C ALA A 63 -3.03 -12.97 14.40
N MET A 64 -3.18 -11.68 14.73
CA MET A 64 -2.66 -10.53 13.98
C MET A 64 -1.64 -9.75 14.82
N PRO A 65 -0.42 -10.29 15.02
CA PRO A 65 0.53 -9.74 15.96
C PRO A 65 1.14 -8.41 15.50
N ASP A 66 1.22 -8.19 14.18
CA ASP A 66 1.90 -7.03 13.62
C ASP A 66 0.98 -5.81 13.55
N GLU A 67 1.56 -4.63 13.76
CA GLU A 67 0.90 -3.34 13.58
C GLU A 67 1.81 -2.38 12.84
N THR A 68 1.25 -1.60 11.92
CA THR A 68 2.03 -0.60 11.18
C THR A 68 1.17 0.55 10.68
N ILE A 69 1.84 1.62 10.25
CA ILE A 69 1.26 2.70 9.46
C ILE A 69 1.97 2.73 8.11
N ARG A 70 1.21 2.71 7.02
CA ARG A 70 1.76 2.74 5.65
C ARG A 70 1.18 3.90 4.87
N LEU A 71 2.05 4.59 4.14
CA LEU A 71 1.70 5.62 3.18
C LEU A 71 1.83 5.04 1.77
N ALA A 72 0.80 5.20 0.95
CA ALA A 72 0.83 4.92 -0.47
C ALA A 72 0.37 6.16 -1.23
N ILE A 73 1.10 6.49 -2.30
CA ILE A 73 0.77 7.60 -3.19
C ILE A 73 0.56 6.99 -4.57
N ALA A 74 -0.59 7.29 -5.17
CA ALA A 74 -0.91 6.93 -6.54
C ALA A 74 -1.26 8.17 -7.35
N GLU A 75 -0.76 8.23 -8.58
CA GLU A 75 -1.27 9.16 -9.59
C GLU A 75 -2.46 8.54 -10.31
N VAL A 76 -3.52 9.31 -10.51
CA VAL A 76 -4.67 8.94 -11.33
C VAL A 76 -4.38 9.33 -12.77
N THR A 77 -4.20 8.33 -13.63
CA THR A 77 -3.99 8.54 -15.06
C THR A 77 -5.25 9.02 -15.77
N ASN A 78 -5.10 9.48 -17.02
CA ASN A 78 -6.23 9.88 -17.87
C ASN A 78 -7.23 8.74 -18.14
N GLU A 79 -6.82 7.48 -17.94
CA GLU A 79 -7.67 6.29 -18.09
C GLU A 79 -8.38 5.91 -16.77
N GLY A 80 -8.22 6.70 -15.71
CA GLY A 80 -8.75 6.40 -14.37
C GLY A 80 -7.99 5.31 -13.62
N VAL A 81 -6.85 4.88 -14.15
CA VAL A 81 -6.00 3.85 -13.55
C VAL A 81 -5.07 4.48 -12.51
N LEU A 82 -4.92 3.83 -11.34
CA LEU A 82 -4.03 4.25 -10.25
C LEU A 82 -2.61 3.70 -10.46
N ASN A 83 -1.63 4.58 -10.63
CA ASN A 83 -0.22 4.24 -10.69
C ASN A 83 0.45 4.55 -9.35
N PHE A 84 0.70 3.51 -8.55
CA PHE A 84 1.44 3.61 -7.28
C PHE A 84 2.93 3.73 -7.52
N GLY A 85 3.69 4.24 -6.54
CA GLY A 85 5.15 4.34 -6.65
C GLY A 85 5.65 5.57 -7.39
N THR A 86 4.75 6.52 -7.71
CA THR A 86 5.11 7.84 -8.24
C THR A 86 5.85 8.66 -7.18
N SER A 87 6.66 9.62 -7.64
CA SER A 87 7.35 10.58 -6.76
C SER A 87 6.38 11.24 -5.78
N SER A 88 6.84 11.51 -4.55
CA SER A 88 6.08 12.30 -3.56
C SER A 88 5.87 13.76 -3.96
N ILE A 89 6.42 14.17 -5.11
CA ILE A 89 6.28 15.52 -5.66
C ILE A 89 5.13 15.53 -6.67
N GLY A 90 4.07 16.26 -6.32
CA GLY A 90 2.91 16.49 -7.18
C GLY A 90 3.20 17.46 -8.33
N VAL A 91 2.68 17.11 -9.51
CA VAL A 91 2.74 17.89 -10.75
C VAL A 91 1.42 18.64 -10.95
N ALA A 92 1.48 19.90 -11.38
CA ALA A 92 0.30 20.72 -11.61
C ALA A 92 -0.64 20.10 -12.66
N HIS A 93 -1.94 20.16 -12.39
CA HIS A 93 -3.05 19.61 -13.17
C HIS A 93 -3.15 18.08 -13.17
N HIS A 94 -2.35 17.39 -12.34
CA HIS A 94 -2.47 15.96 -12.14
C HIS A 94 -3.33 15.67 -10.90
N ASN A 95 -3.93 14.48 -10.90
CA ASN A 95 -4.75 13.99 -9.81
C ASN A 95 -4.01 12.88 -9.08
N TYR A 96 -4.08 12.89 -7.75
CA TYR A 96 -3.41 11.93 -6.90
C TYR A 96 -4.37 11.38 -5.85
N VAL A 97 -4.09 10.16 -5.41
CA VAL A 97 -4.73 9.51 -4.27
C VAL A 97 -3.63 9.19 -3.27
N VAL A 98 -3.70 9.82 -2.11
CA VAL A 98 -2.77 9.57 -1.00
C VAL A 98 -3.51 8.77 0.07
N ILE A 99 -3.00 7.59 0.38
CA ILE A 99 -3.61 6.63 1.29
C ILE A 99 -2.68 6.45 2.50
N LEU A 100 -3.20 6.71 3.69
CA LEU A 100 -2.55 6.39 4.95
C LEU A 100 -3.35 5.29 5.65
N ASP A 101 -2.74 4.12 5.77
CA ASP A 101 -3.33 2.96 6.40
C ASP A 101 -2.69 2.70 7.76
N TYR A 102 -3.49 2.67 8.82
CA TYR A 102 -3.13 1.99 10.06
C TYR A 102 -3.71 0.58 10.00
N ILE A 103 -2.86 -0.45 10.11
CA ILE A 103 -3.30 -1.84 10.03
C ILE A 103 -2.70 -2.66 11.17
N LYS A 104 -3.54 -3.54 11.74
CA LYS A 104 -3.16 -4.67 12.57
C LYS A 104 -3.36 -5.93 11.76
N TYR A 105 -2.31 -6.71 11.53
CA TYR A 105 -2.32 -7.74 10.49
C TYR A 105 -1.44 -8.95 10.85
N SER A 106 -1.66 -10.00 10.08
CA SER A 106 -0.72 -11.09 9.85
C SER A 106 -0.37 -11.11 8.36
N THR A 107 0.78 -11.68 8.03
CA THR A 107 1.22 -11.79 6.64
C THR A 107 0.95 -13.19 6.14
N ASP A 108 0.23 -13.25 5.03
CA ASP A 108 -0.01 -14.45 4.28
C ASP A 108 0.76 -14.39 2.95
N PHE A 109 1.03 -15.53 2.33
CA PHE A 109 1.93 -15.59 1.17
C PHE A 109 1.30 -16.33 0.01
N PHE A 110 1.36 -15.73 -1.17
CA PHE A 110 0.96 -16.38 -2.42
C PHE A 110 2.17 -16.60 -3.31
N ARG A 111 2.24 -17.80 -3.89
CA ARG A 111 3.23 -18.11 -4.91
C ARG A 111 2.68 -17.76 -6.28
N VAL A 112 3.55 -17.17 -7.08
CA VAL A 112 3.26 -16.71 -8.42
C VAL A 112 4.30 -17.28 -9.36
N GLU A 113 3.82 -17.96 -10.40
CA GLU A 113 4.65 -18.51 -11.47
C GLU A 113 4.52 -17.59 -12.69
N TYR A 114 5.66 -17.06 -13.16
CA TYR A 114 5.68 -16.29 -14.40
C TYR A 114 5.59 -17.24 -15.60
N ARG A 115 4.67 -16.93 -16.52
CA ARG A 115 4.49 -17.71 -17.75
C ARG A 115 5.46 -17.30 -18.85
N ASN A 116 5.98 -16.08 -18.74
CA ASN A 116 6.85 -15.46 -19.73
C ASN A 116 8.06 -14.81 -19.03
N GLU A 117 9.18 -14.69 -19.73
CA GLU A 117 10.42 -14.09 -19.22
C GLU A 117 10.26 -12.60 -18.84
N ASP A 118 9.31 -11.89 -19.44
CA ASP A 118 9.06 -10.46 -19.20
C ASP A 118 8.37 -10.16 -17.85
N GLY A 119 7.98 -11.19 -17.08
CA GLY A 119 7.37 -11.04 -15.75
C GLY A 119 5.96 -10.45 -15.72
N THR A 120 5.39 -10.11 -16.88
CA THR A 120 4.07 -9.44 -16.98
C THR A 120 2.89 -10.39 -16.96
N ASP A 121 3.10 -11.64 -17.39
CA ASP A 121 2.09 -12.69 -17.35
C ASP A 121 2.45 -13.75 -16.31
N PHE A 122 1.50 -14.02 -15.42
CA PHE A 122 1.69 -14.94 -14.30
C PHE A 122 0.41 -15.69 -13.96
N SER A 123 0.57 -16.81 -13.24
CA SER A 123 -0.51 -17.49 -12.52
C SER A 123 -0.23 -17.49 -11.03
N VAL A 124 -1.26 -17.20 -10.23
CA VAL A 124 -1.23 -17.51 -8.80
C VAL A 124 -1.40 -19.01 -8.67
N LEU A 125 -0.45 -19.66 -8.01
CA LEU A 125 -0.49 -21.10 -7.79
C LEU A 125 -1.49 -21.42 -6.67
N PRO A 126 -2.30 -22.49 -6.83
CA PRO A 126 -3.22 -22.89 -5.77
C PRO A 126 -2.47 -23.29 -4.51
N ARG A 127 -3.04 -22.96 -3.34
CA ARG A 127 -2.41 -23.31 -2.05
C ARG A 127 -2.39 -24.80 -1.78
N TYR A 128 -3.39 -25.50 -2.28
CA TYR A 128 -3.58 -26.92 -2.09
C TYR A 128 -3.64 -27.57 -3.45
N GLU A 129 -2.78 -28.54 -3.68
CA GLU A 129 -3.02 -29.49 -4.75
C GLU A 129 -4.04 -30.48 -4.22
N LYS A 130 -5.04 -30.81 -5.05
CA LYS A 130 -6.01 -31.83 -4.70
C LYS A 130 -5.25 -33.14 -4.56
N SER A 131 -5.07 -33.60 -3.32
CA SER A 131 -4.52 -34.92 -3.04
C SER A 131 -5.37 -35.97 -3.76
N GLU A 132 -4.73 -36.98 -4.36
CA GLU A 132 -5.44 -38.18 -4.86
C GLU A 132 -6.12 -38.95 -3.70
N ILE A 133 -5.78 -38.62 -2.45
CA ILE A 133 -6.44 -39.11 -1.25
C ILE A 133 -7.64 -38.20 -0.94
N GLU A 134 -8.84 -38.77 -1.10
CA GLU A 134 -10.11 -38.14 -0.77
C GLU A 134 -10.08 -37.60 0.68
N ASN A 135 -10.30 -36.29 0.84
CA ASN A 135 -10.29 -35.54 2.12
C ASN A 135 -8.94 -35.24 2.79
N SER A 136 -7.81 -35.33 2.09
CA SER A 136 -6.53 -34.79 2.59
C SER A 136 -6.20 -33.44 1.93
N TYR A 137 -6.25 -32.36 2.73
CA TYR A 137 -5.69 -31.06 2.38
C TYR A 137 -4.34 -30.92 3.07
N ASP A 138 -3.28 -31.39 2.43
CA ASP A 138 -1.92 -31.27 2.96
C ASP A 138 -1.30 -29.93 2.49
N PRO A 139 -0.89 -29.01 3.40
CA PRO A 139 -0.18 -27.81 3.00
C PRO A 139 1.20 -28.18 2.48
N ILE A 140 1.39 -28.11 1.16
CA ILE A 140 2.66 -28.50 0.56
C ILE A 140 3.70 -27.42 0.88
N ILE A 141 4.71 -27.77 1.69
CA ILE A 141 5.98 -27.06 1.73
C ILE A 141 6.68 -27.32 0.39
N ARG A 142 6.36 -26.52 -0.64
CA ARG A 142 6.98 -26.62 -1.95
C ARG A 142 8.30 -25.86 -1.96
N SER A 143 9.37 -26.50 -2.43
CA SER A 143 10.61 -25.82 -2.79
C SER A 143 10.31 -24.71 -3.80
N VAL A 144 10.84 -23.52 -3.55
CA VAL A 144 10.77 -22.40 -4.50
C VAL A 144 11.57 -22.81 -5.74
N ASN A 145 10.93 -22.84 -6.91
CA ASN A 145 11.63 -23.08 -8.16
C ASN A 145 12.30 -21.78 -8.63
N GLU A 146 13.39 -21.90 -9.38
CA GLU A 146 14.03 -20.77 -10.04
C GLU A 146 13.03 -20.15 -11.04
N GLY A 147 12.60 -18.90 -10.79
CA GLY A 147 11.56 -18.22 -11.57
C GLY A 147 10.24 -17.96 -10.84
N ASP A 148 10.04 -18.48 -9.62
CA ASP A 148 8.87 -18.16 -8.81
C ASP A 148 9.01 -16.80 -8.08
N ALA A 149 7.90 -16.08 -7.94
CA ALA A 149 7.78 -14.96 -7.01
C ALA A 149 6.86 -15.31 -5.84
N VAL A 150 7.19 -14.80 -4.65
CA VAL A 150 6.32 -14.90 -3.46
C VAL A 150 5.79 -13.51 -3.16
N VAL A 151 4.47 -13.36 -3.14
CA VAL A 151 3.77 -12.09 -2.91
C VAL A 151 3.16 -12.09 -1.51
N PRO A 152 3.65 -11.22 -0.60
CA PRO A 152 3.04 -11.00 0.70
C PRO A 152 1.68 -10.32 0.57
N VAL A 153 0.71 -10.85 1.31
CA VAL A 153 -0.66 -10.35 1.42
C VAL A 153 -0.92 -10.02 2.87
N TYR A 154 -1.31 -8.77 3.13
CA TYR A 154 -1.60 -8.28 4.46
C TYR A 154 -3.05 -8.62 4.80
N VAL A 155 -3.22 -9.51 5.78
CA VAL A 155 -4.51 -10.00 6.24
C VAL A 155 -4.77 -9.45 7.64
N GLY A 156 -5.77 -8.60 7.77
CA GLY A 156 -6.19 -8.14 9.09
C GLY A 156 -7.24 -7.06 9.09
N VAL A 157 -7.12 -6.13 10.04
CA VAL A 157 -8.07 -5.04 10.25
C VAL A 157 -7.36 -3.71 10.41
N GLY A 158 -8.07 -2.61 10.20
CA GLY A 158 -7.43 -1.30 10.26
C GLY A 158 -8.31 -0.14 9.88
N LEU A 159 -7.66 0.96 9.57
CA LEU A 159 -8.26 2.25 9.23
C LEU A 159 -7.52 2.81 8.03
N ARG A 160 -8.27 3.31 7.06
CA ARG A 160 -7.76 3.93 5.84
C ARG A 160 -8.19 5.38 5.78
N LEU A 161 -7.22 6.27 5.72
CA LEU A 161 -7.44 7.67 5.39
C LEU A 161 -7.04 7.88 3.93
N THR A 162 -7.98 8.35 3.11
CA THR A 162 -7.77 8.60 1.69
C THR A 162 -7.96 10.08 1.40
N ALA A 163 -6.91 10.71 0.88
CA ALA A 163 -6.96 12.06 0.34
C ALA A 163 -6.97 11.99 -1.20
N SER A 164 -8.09 12.37 -1.81
CA SER A 164 -8.22 12.53 -3.26
C SER A 164 -7.88 13.97 -3.61
N ILE A 165 -6.78 14.18 -4.34
CA ILE A 165 -6.13 15.48 -4.50
C ILE A 165 -6.04 15.85 -5.99
N THR A 166 -6.42 17.08 -6.31
CA THR A 166 -6.05 17.77 -7.55
C THR A 166 -4.96 18.79 -7.23
N VAL A 167 -3.83 18.70 -7.94
CA VAL A 167 -2.70 19.61 -7.74
C VAL A 167 -2.85 20.84 -8.64
N ASN A 168 -2.88 22.03 -8.05
CA ASN A 168 -3.04 23.29 -8.80
C ASN A 168 -1.67 23.90 -9.18
N LYS A 169 -0.62 23.62 -8.41
CA LYS A 169 0.72 24.21 -8.59
C LYS A 169 1.80 23.14 -8.46
N ASN A 170 2.90 23.29 -9.20
CA ASN A 170 4.03 22.36 -9.14
C ASN A 170 4.74 22.39 -7.78
N GLY A 171 5.48 21.31 -7.47
CA GLY A 171 6.33 21.25 -6.28
C GLY A 171 5.54 21.06 -4.99
N VAL A 172 4.39 20.38 -5.09
CA VAL A 172 3.56 20.00 -3.95
C VAL A 172 4.12 18.72 -3.34
N ASP A 173 4.43 18.76 -2.06
CA ASP A 173 4.85 17.59 -1.28
C ASP A 173 3.64 16.79 -0.76
N LEU A 174 3.40 15.65 -1.40
CA LEU A 174 2.37 14.67 -1.06
C LEU A 174 2.86 13.59 -0.08
N GLY A 175 4.12 13.67 0.36
CA GLY A 175 4.75 12.68 1.24
C GLY A 175 4.27 12.71 2.70
N ASN A 176 3.49 13.71 3.09
CA ASN A 176 3.00 13.87 4.45
C ASN A 176 1.62 14.52 4.48
N LEU A 177 0.74 14.04 5.36
CA LEU A 177 -0.58 14.63 5.56
C LEU A 177 -0.52 16.10 6.03
N PHE A 178 0.44 16.46 6.88
CA PHE A 178 0.54 17.85 7.35
C PHE A 178 0.96 18.83 6.24
N SER A 179 1.85 18.41 5.33
CA SER A 179 2.22 19.23 4.18
C SER A 179 1.03 19.39 3.23
N ILE A 180 0.28 18.31 2.98
CA ILE A 180 -0.97 18.32 2.21
C ILE A 180 -1.95 19.35 2.81
N GLY A 181 -2.20 19.30 4.12
CA GLY A 181 -3.07 20.29 4.78
C GLY A 181 -2.61 21.73 4.60
N ALA A 182 -1.32 22.01 4.82
CA ALA A 182 -0.75 23.36 4.64
C ALA A 182 -0.79 23.84 3.18
N GLN A 183 -0.62 22.93 2.23
CA GLN A 183 -0.69 23.21 0.80
C GLN A 183 -2.12 23.46 0.33
N ALA A 184 -3.12 22.81 0.94
CA ALA A 184 -4.53 23.10 0.69
C ALA A 184 -4.88 24.53 1.12
N SER A 185 -4.44 24.97 2.31
CA SER A 185 -4.65 26.34 2.80
C SER A 185 -4.01 27.43 1.92
N SER A 186 -3.04 27.07 1.07
CA SER A 186 -2.38 28.00 0.14
C SER A 186 -2.86 27.85 -1.31
N ASN A 187 -3.99 27.17 -1.52
CA ASN A 187 -4.59 26.86 -2.83
C ASN A 187 -3.62 26.14 -3.78
N LYS A 188 -2.61 25.44 -3.26
CA LYS A 188 -1.68 24.64 -4.08
C LYS A 188 -2.29 23.31 -4.47
N ILE A 189 -3.23 22.81 -3.68
CA ILE A 189 -4.03 21.63 -3.94
C ILE A 189 -5.48 21.89 -3.56
N ALA A 190 -6.38 21.08 -4.10
CA ALA A 190 -7.77 20.97 -3.69
C ALA A 190 -8.16 19.49 -3.64
N GLY A 191 -9.18 19.13 -2.86
CA GLY A 191 -9.58 17.74 -2.78
C GLY A 191 -10.42 17.39 -1.56
N THR A 192 -10.66 16.10 -1.38
CA THR A 192 -11.48 15.55 -0.31
C THR A 192 -10.74 14.51 0.51
N LEU A 193 -11.05 14.46 1.79
CA LEU A 193 -10.55 13.50 2.76
C LEU A 193 -11.67 12.55 3.17
N THR A 194 -11.39 11.25 3.16
CA THR A 194 -12.31 10.21 3.63
C THR A 194 -11.59 9.28 4.60
N VAL A 195 -12.28 8.85 5.66
CA VAL A 195 -11.82 7.81 6.58
C VAL A 195 -12.72 6.59 6.43
N GLN A 196 -12.11 5.42 6.34
CA GLN A 196 -12.79 4.13 6.16
C GLN A 196 -12.25 3.12 7.17
N THR A 197 -13.13 2.29 7.73
CA THR A 197 -12.73 1.12 8.50
C THR A 197 -12.44 -0.07 7.58
N LEU A 198 -11.40 -0.83 7.89
CA LEU A 198 -11.02 -2.05 7.19
C LEU A 198 -11.31 -3.22 8.12
N GLY A 199 -12.47 -3.87 7.97
CA GLY A 199 -12.82 -5.02 8.80
C GLY A 199 -13.12 -4.70 10.28
N ILE A 200 -13.36 -3.43 10.61
CA ILE A 200 -13.78 -2.97 11.94
C ILE A 200 -15.19 -2.40 11.84
N SER A 201 -16.07 -2.80 12.75
CA SER A 201 -17.45 -2.29 12.85
C SER A 201 -17.97 -2.30 14.29
N GLY A 202 -19.13 -1.70 14.54
CA GLY A 202 -19.75 -1.58 15.86
C GLY A 202 -20.29 -0.18 16.10
N ASP A 203 -21.31 -0.04 16.95
CA ASP A 203 -21.97 1.25 17.22
C ASP A 203 -21.01 2.29 17.83
N ASN A 204 -20.08 1.80 18.66
CA ASN A 204 -19.00 2.57 19.27
C ASN A 204 -17.92 3.01 18.26
N ILE A 205 -17.90 2.45 17.05
CA ILE A 205 -16.97 2.79 15.96
C ILE A 205 -17.65 3.71 14.94
N SER A 206 -18.85 3.34 14.48
CA SER A 206 -19.56 4.05 13.41
C SER A 206 -19.85 5.51 13.76
N SER A 207 -20.06 5.83 15.04
CA SER A 207 -20.30 7.21 15.53
C SER A 207 -19.06 8.11 15.48
N ILE A 208 -17.86 7.55 15.34
CA ILE A 208 -16.58 8.27 15.36
C ILE A 208 -16.07 8.56 13.95
N ILE A 209 -16.52 7.78 12.95
CA ILE A 209 -16.07 7.92 11.57
C ILE A 209 -16.50 9.30 11.05
N PRO A 210 -15.54 10.19 10.70
CA PRO A 210 -15.88 11.51 10.20
C PRO A 210 -16.52 11.42 8.82
N MET A 211 -17.47 12.31 8.55
CA MET A 211 -18.00 12.48 7.21
C MET A 211 -16.91 12.96 6.25
N PRO A 212 -16.98 12.58 4.96
CA PRO A 212 -16.08 13.11 3.94
C PRO A 212 -16.10 14.65 3.94
N SER A 213 -14.93 15.26 3.86
CA SER A 213 -14.79 16.71 3.95
C SER A 213 -13.65 17.23 3.08
N GLU A 214 -13.62 18.53 2.82
CA GLU A 214 -12.53 19.17 2.09
C GLU A 214 -11.20 19.03 2.83
N ILE A 215 -10.11 18.85 2.08
CA ILE A 215 -8.77 18.76 2.66
C ILE A 215 -8.36 20.13 3.21
N ASN A 216 -8.10 20.19 4.52
CA ASN A 216 -7.46 21.32 5.19
C ASN A 216 -6.79 20.84 6.49
N PRO A 217 -5.98 21.68 7.17
CA PRO A 217 -5.29 21.27 8.39
C PRO A 217 -6.24 20.74 9.48
N THR A 218 -7.42 21.34 9.62
CA THR A 218 -8.41 20.96 10.64
C THR A 218 -9.05 19.60 10.33
N THR A 219 -9.44 19.34 9.08
CA THR A 219 -10.04 18.05 8.69
C THR A 219 -9.04 16.91 8.80
N ILE A 220 -7.77 17.16 8.49
CA ILE A 220 -6.68 16.19 8.70
C ILE A 220 -6.48 15.89 10.19
N GLN A 221 -6.45 16.92 11.05
CA GLN A 221 -6.34 16.73 12.49
C GLN A 221 -7.53 15.93 13.05
N ASN A 222 -8.75 16.26 12.64
CA ASN A 222 -9.95 15.54 13.05
C ASN A 222 -9.92 14.08 12.60
N ALA A 223 -9.46 13.81 11.38
CA ALA A 223 -9.33 12.44 10.88
C ALA A 223 -8.29 11.63 11.68
N ILE A 224 -7.13 12.21 11.99
CA ILE A 224 -6.10 11.56 12.82
C ILE A 224 -6.63 11.27 14.24
N LEU A 225 -7.35 12.23 14.85
CA LEU A 225 -7.97 12.04 16.16
C LEU A 225 -9.00 10.92 16.13
N ALA A 226 -9.89 10.91 15.13
CA ALA A 226 -10.88 9.85 14.95
C ALA A 226 -10.22 8.48 14.77
N MET A 227 -9.15 8.39 13.97
CA MET A 227 -8.40 7.15 13.80
C MET A 227 -7.75 6.68 15.12
N GLY A 228 -7.20 7.61 15.91
CA GLY A 228 -6.65 7.30 17.23
C GLY A 228 -7.72 6.80 18.22
N THR A 229 -8.91 7.40 18.22
CA THR A 229 -10.03 6.95 19.04
C THR A 229 -10.52 5.57 18.61
N ILE A 230 -10.70 5.32 17.30
CA ILE A 230 -11.11 4.00 16.80
C ILE A 230 -10.05 2.94 17.11
N LYS A 231 -8.76 3.27 16.96
CA LYS A 231 -7.66 2.37 17.34
C LYS A 231 -7.75 1.99 18.82
N ALA A 232 -7.99 2.95 19.71
CA ALA A 232 -8.12 2.67 21.14
C ALA A 232 -9.32 1.76 21.44
N LYS A 233 -10.41 1.91 20.67
CA LYS A 233 -11.63 1.09 20.77
C LYS A 233 -11.56 -0.25 20.08
N LEU A 234 -10.45 -0.57 19.40
CA LEU A 234 -10.30 -1.87 18.78
C LEU A 234 -10.69 -2.96 19.78
N TYR A 235 -10.10 -2.91 20.97
CA TYR A 235 -10.19 -3.91 22.04
C TYR A 235 -11.46 -3.82 22.91
N ASP A 236 -12.43 -2.96 22.56
CA ASP A 236 -13.71 -2.88 23.28
C ASP A 236 -14.59 -4.10 22.95
N ASP A 237 -15.33 -4.62 23.94
CA ASP A 237 -16.23 -5.77 23.78
C ASP A 237 -17.36 -5.56 22.76
N GLN A 238 -17.69 -4.30 22.45
CA GLN A 238 -18.72 -3.93 21.47
C GLN A 238 -18.19 -3.82 20.04
N THR A 239 -16.87 -3.92 19.85
CA THR A 239 -16.24 -3.82 18.55
C THR A 239 -16.26 -5.17 17.84
N VAL A 240 -16.78 -5.18 16.62
CA VAL A 240 -16.82 -6.38 15.76
C VAL A 240 -15.64 -6.35 14.80
N ILE A 241 -14.84 -7.41 14.84
CA ILE A 241 -13.66 -7.61 14.00
C ILE A 241 -13.96 -8.66 12.94
N THR A 242 -13.70 -8.31 11.70
CA THR A 242 -13.82 -9.19 10.55
C THR A 242 -12.59 -9.01 9.68
N PRO A 243 -11.56 -9.86 9.83
CA PRO A 243 -10.33 -9.74 9.07
C PRO A 243 -10.59 -9.72 7.57
N ARG A 244 -9.84 -8.86 6.88
CA ARG A 244 -9.91 -8.66 5.44
C ARG A 244 -8.50 -8.61 4.87
N VAL A 245 -8.39 -8.80 3.57
CA VAL A 245 -7.17 -8.39 2.87
C VAL A 245 -7.15 -6.87 2.83
N VAL A 246 -6.13 -6.26 3.42
CA VAL A 246 -6.02 -4.79 3.52
C VAL A 246 -5.02 -4.21 2.54
N GLY A 247 -4.06 -5.03 2.09
CA GLY A 247 -3.08 -4.63 1.09
C GLY A 247 -2.25 -5.80 0.61
N VAL A 248 -1.45 -5.56 -0.40
CA VAL A 248 -0.46 -6.52 -0.94
C VAL A 248 0.88 -5.82 -1.05
N TYR A 249 1.97 -6.57 -0.92
CA TYR A 249 3.28 -6.06 -1.30
C TYR A 249 3.56 -6.48 -2.73
N ASN A 250 3.59 -5.52 -3.66
CA ASN A 250 3.87 -5.84 -5.06
C ASN A 250 5.35 -6.19 -5.23
N TYR A 251 5.63 -7.46 -5.52
CA TYR A 251 6.91 -7.94 -6.03
C TYR A 251 6.85 -8.39 -7.50
N LEU A 252 5.68 -8.27 -8.12
CA LEU A 252 5.46 -8.69 -9.51
C LEU A 252 5.90 -7.61 -10.51
N GLY A 253 6.14 -6.39 -10.03
CA GLY A 253 6.36 -5.23 -10.89
C GLY A 253 5.13 -4.97 -11.76
N GLY A 254 5.36 -4.43 -12.97
CA GLY A 254 4.31 -4.19 -13.95
C GLY A 254 3.37 -3.04 -13.61
N SER A 255 2.29 -2.91 -14.40
CA SER A 255 1.28 -1.85 -14.25
C SER A 255 0.17 -2.25 -13.29
N SER A 256 -0.78 -1.36 -13.04
CA SER A 256 -1.98 -1.63 -12.25
C SER A 256 -2.79 -2.83 -12.76
N ARG A 257 -2.67 -3.18 -14.05
CA ARG A 257 -3.28 -4.41 -14.60
C ARG A 257 -2.71 -5.67 -13.97
N THR A 258 -1.41 -5.71 -13.70
CA THR A 258 -0.72 -6.84 -13.03
C THR A 258 -1.29 -7.03 -11.63
N ILE A 259 -1.41 -5.94 -10.87
CA ILE A 259 -2.00 -5.97 -9.52
C ILE A 259 -3.47 -6.37 -9.55
N ASN A 260 -4.27 -5.83 -10.47
CA ASN A 260 -5.68 -6.19 -10.59
C ASN A 260 -5.88 -7.67 -10.91
N LYS A 261 -5.00 -8.26 -11.74
CA LYS A 261 -5.01 -9.70 -12.02
C LYS A 261 -4.65 -10.52 -10.77
N PHE A 262 -3.67 -10.06 -9.98
CA PHE A 262 -3.31 -10.71 -8.72
C PHE A 262 -4.46 -10.66 -7.71
N VAL A 263 -5.06 -9.47 -7.53
CA VAL A 263 -6.25 -9.26 -6.69
C VAL A 263 -7.41 -10.16 -7.10
N SER A 264 -7.68 -10.27 -8.41
CA SER A 264 -8.72 -11.15 -8.93
C SER A 264 -8.46 -12.62 -8.59
N SER A 265 -7.20 -13.04 -8.61
CA SER A 265 -6.80 -14.41 -8.26
C SER A 265 -6.97 -14.68 -6.75
N MET A 266 -6.75 -13.68 -5.89
CA MET A 266 -7.01 -13.80 -4.45
C MET A 266 -8.48 -13.99 -4.11
N LEU A 267 -9.42 -13.54 -4.95
CA LEU A 267 -10.84 -13.80 -4.73
C LEU A 267 -11.20 -15.29 -4.91
N ILE A 268 -10.42 -16.00 -5.73
CA ILE A 268 -10.57 -17.44 -5.98
C ILE A 268 -9.88 -18.23 -4.87
N GLU A 269 -8.60 -17.98 -4.64
CA GLU A 269 -7.77 -18.77 -3.71
C GLU A 269 -7.87 -18.34 -2.24
N ARG A 270 -8.55 -17.22 -1.95
CA ARG A 270 -8.83 -16.58 -0.64
C ARG A 270 -7.70 -16.68 0.41
N PRO A 271 -7.11 -15.55 0.82
CA PRO A 271 -6.09 -15.55 1.87
C PRO A 271 -6.63 -16.17 3.18
N LYS A 272 -5.74 -16.80 3.94
CA LYS A 272 -6.05 -17.45 5.21
C LYS A 272 -5.54 -16.62 6.38
N LEU A 273 -6.33 -16.62 7.46
CA LEU A 273 -5.87 -16.24 8.79
C LEU A 273 -6.00 -17.47 9.69
N THR A 274 -4.86 -18.00 10.12
CA THR A 274 -4.83 -19.15 11.04
C THR A 274 -4.93 -18.64 12.47
N VAL A 275 -5.86 -19.23 13.22
CA VAL A 275 -6.13 -18.91 14.62
C VAL A 275 -5.87 -20.16 15.46
N TYR A 276 -5.13 -20.00 16.56
CA TYR A 276 -4.73 -21.08 17.48
C TYR A 276 -5.45 -20.98 18.82
#